data_AF-A0A918XP16-F1
#
_entry.id   AF-A0A918XP16-F1
#
_cell.length_a   1.000
_cell.length_b   1.000
_cell.length_c   1.000
_cell.angle_alpha   90.00
_cell.angle_beta   90.00
_cell.angle_gamma   90.00
#
_symmetry.space_group_name_H-M   'P 1'
#
loop_
_entity.id
_entity.type
_entity.pdbx_description
1 polymer ?
#
loop_
_entity_poly.entity_id
_entity_poly.type
_entity_poly.pdbx_seq_one_letter_code
_entity_poly.pdbx_strand_id
1 'polypeptide(L)'
;MNVALALEYEATCRRLEHRMAAGLTEAEVGVFVDGLIALGEPVETHFIWRPQLRDPGDEMVLEAAVNGQAELLVTLNRRHFRDVPARFGIDAVLPKQALARVRG
;
A
#
# COMPACT_ATOMS: atom_id res chain seq x y z
N MET A 1 -4.97 1.69 6.56
CA MET A 1 -4.21 2.90 6.19
C MET A 1 -3.53 3.43 7.44
N ASN A 2 -2.20 3.50 7.45
CA ASN A 2 -1.45 4.19 8.50
C ASN A 2 -0.92 5.53 7.97
N VAL A 3 -0.36 6.37 8.84
CA VAL A 3 0.13 7.71 8.48
C VAL A 3 1.23 7.65 7.41
N ALA A 4 2.15 6.71 7.51
CA ALA A 4 3.25 6.57 6.55
C ALA A 4 2.73 6.28 5.13
N LEU A 5 1.79 5.35 4.98
CA LEU A 5 1.20 5.05 3.68
C LEU A 5 0.38 6.22 3.13
N ALA A 6 -0.38 6.92 3.97
CA ALA A 6 -1.14 8.09 3.53
C ALA A 6 -0.21 9.16 2.93
N LEU A 7 0.89 9.48 3.61
CA LEU A 7 1.90 10.43 3.10
C LEU A 7 2.60 9.93 1.83
N GLU A 8 2.87 8.63 1.71
CA GLU A 8 3.45 8.04 0.50
C GLU A 8 2.48 8.16 -0.69
N TYR A 9 1.18 7.95 -0.48
CA TYR A 9 0.16 8.17 -1.51
C TYR A 9 0.08 9.64 -1.93
N GLU A 10 0.06 10.57 -0.97
CA GLU A 10 0.09 12.00 -1.28
C GLU A 10 1.32 12.39 -2.10
N ALA A 11 2.51 11.98 -1.66
CA ALA A 11 3.77 12.30 -2.32
C ALA A 11 3.85 11.67 -3.73
N THR A 12 3.43 10.41 -3.87
CA THR A 12 3.49 9.69 -5.15
C THR A 12 2.44 10.19 -6.13
N CYS A 13 1.17 10.29 -5.75
CA CYS A 13 0.12 10.72 -6.68
C CYS A 13 0.31 12.17 -7.17
N ARG A 14 0.95 13.04 -6.37
CA ARG A 14 1.26 14.43 -6.76
C ARG A 14 2.45 14.56 -7.73
N ARG A 15 3.23 13.49 -7.96
CA ARG A 15 4.33 13.54 -8.94
C ARG A 15 3.77 13.85 -10.32
N LEU A 16 4.48 14.72 -11.06
CA LEU A 16 4.03 15.21 -12.37
C LEU A 16 3.68 14.08 -13.34
N GLU A 17 4.51 13.03 -13.38
CA GLU A 17 4.30 11.87 -14.26
C GLU A 17 2.97 11.14 -14.01
N HIS A 18 2.60 10.93 -12.75
CA HIS A 18 1.36 10.26 -12.38
C HIS A 18 0.15 11.16 -12.62
N ARG A 19 0.27 12.44 -12.25
CA ARG A 19 -0.78 13.44 -12.49
C ARG A 19 -1.09 13.61 -13.97
N MET A 20 -0.05 13.71 -14.82
CA MET A 20 -0.20 13.81 -16.27
C MET A 20 -0.79 12.54 -16.87
N ALA A 21 -0.31 11.36 -16.46
CA ALA A 21 -0.85 10.09 -16.93
C ALA A 21 -2.33 9.87 -16.56
N ALA A 22 -2.75 10.37 -15.40
CA ALA A 22 -4.14 10.32 -14.95
C ALA A 22 -5.03 11.41 -15.58
N GLY A 23 -4.45 12.43 -16.21
CA GLY A 23 -5.19 13.56 -16.77
C GLY A 23 -5.82 14.47 -15.71
N LEU A 24 -5.27 14.49 -14.49
CA LEU A 24 -5.82 15.23 -13.35
C LEU A 24 -5.07 16.55 -13.11
N THR A 25 -5.78 17.54 -12.59
CA THR A 25 -5.19 18.71 -11.96
C THR A 25 -4.63 18.37 -10.58
N GLU A 26 -3.81 19.26 -10.00
CA GLU A 26 -3.26 19.05 -8.66
C GLU A 26 -4.36 18.99 -7.58
N ALA A 27 -5.39 19.84 -7.71
CA ALA A 27 -6.54 19.83 -6.81
C ALA A 27 -7.34 18.52 -6.89
N GLU A 28 -7.57 18.00 -8.11
CA GLU A 28 -8.27 16.72 -8.31
C GLU A 28 -7.48 15.53 -7.77
N VAL A 29 -6.14 15.54 -7.87
CA VAL A 29 -5.29 14.54 -7.22
C VAL A 29 -5.47 14.57 -5.70
N GLY A 30 -5.56 15.76 -5.10
CA GLY A 30 -5.85 15.91 -3.67
C GLY A 30 -7.17 15.23 -3.28
N VAL A 31 -8.25 15.57 -3.98
CA VAL A 31 -9.58 14.96 -3.74
C VAL A 31 -9.54 13.43 -3.90
N PHE A 32 -8.82 12.93 -4.91
CA PHE A 32 -8.66 11.49 -5.12
C PHE A 32 -7.95 10.79 -3.96
N VAL A 33 -6.81 11.35 -3.50
CA VAL A 33 -6.04 10.78 -2.40
C VAL A 33 -6.82 10.84 -1.09
N ASP A 34 -7.49 11.97 -0.81
CA ASP A 34 -8.35 12.13 0.37
C ASP A 34 -9.47 11.07 0.38
N GLY A 35 -10.12 10.85 -0.78
CA GLY A 35 -11.13 9.81 -0.94
C GLY A 35 -10.58 8.40 -0.70
N LEU A 36 -9.39 8.09 -1.22
CA LEU A 36 -8.74 6.80 -1.01
C LEU A 36 -8.40 6.57 0.47
N ILE A 37 -7.87 7.59 1.16
CA ILE A 37 -7.56 7.52 2.58
C ILE A 37 -8.85 7.35 3.40
N ALA A 38 -9.92 8.08 3.07
CA ALA A 38 -11.20 7.98 3.75
C ALA A 38 -11.88 6.61 3.61
N LEU A 39 -11.64 5.89 2.51
CA LEU A 39 -12.11 4.52 2.30
C LEU A 39 -11.27 3.47 3.06
N GLY A 40 -10.05 3.82 3.49
CA GLY A 40 -9.15 2.91 4.17
C GLY A 40 -9.46 2.81 5.67
N GLU A 41 -9.45 1.59 6.21
CA GLU A 41 -9.54 1.38 7.66
C GLU A 41 -8.26 1.89 8.34
N PRO A 42 -8.33 2.75 9.37
CA PRO A 42 -7.14 3.20 10.10
C PRO A 42 -6.40 2.02 10.73
N VAL A 43 -5.07 1.96 10.53
CA VAL A 43 -4.22 0.95 11.14
C VAL A 43 -3.27 1.65 12.11
N GLU A 44 -3.44 1.38 13.41
CA GLU A 44 -2.51 1.82 14.44
C GLU A 44 -1.25 0.95 14.41
N THR A 45 -0.08 1.60 14.34
CA THR A 45 1.20 0.88 14.39
C THR A 45 1.56 0.65 15.85
N HIS A 46 1.28 -0.55 16.37
CA HIS A 46 1.65 -0.93 17.74
C HIS A 46 3.06 -1.50 17.82
N PHE A 47 3.56 -2.11 16.73
CA PHE A 47 4.86 -2.75 16.68
C PHE A 47 5.60 -2.41 15.38
N ILE A 48 6.89 -2.09 15.52
CA ILE A 48 7.82 -1.82 14.42
C ILE A 48 8.72 -3.05 14.26
N TRP A 49 8.66 -3.70 13.09
CA TRP A 49 9.34 -4.97 12.85
C TRP A 49 10.63 -4.81 12.02
N ARG A 50 10.98 -3.58 11.62
CA ARG A 50 12.13 -3.33 10.71
C ARG A 50 13.48 -3.73 11.34
N PRO A 51 14.44 -4.20 10.52
CA PRO A 51 14.31 -4.46 9.08
C PRO A 51 13.79 -5.88 8.80
N GLN A 52 12.82 -6.00 7.90
CA GLN A 52 12.36 -7.28 7.35
C GLN A 52 12.59 -7.37 5.83
N LEU A 53 12.57 -6.24 5.12
CA LEU A 53 12.66 -6.16 3.67
C LEU A 53 14.00 -5.60 3.22
N ARG A 54 14.37 -5.91 1.97
CA ARG A 54 15.59 -5.36 1.35
C ARG A 54 15.41 -3.89 0.98
N ASP A 55 14.20 -3.50 0.59
CA ASP A 55 13.86 -2.12 0.24
C ASP A 55 13.23 -1.44 1.46
N PRO A 56 13.88 -0.44 2.07
CA PRO A 56 13.34 0.28 3.23
C PRO A 56 12.02 1.00 2.94
N GLY A 57 11.74 1.36 1.67
CA GLY A 57 10.49 2.00 1.27
C GLY A 57 9.29 1.05 1.36
N ASP A 58 9.50 -0.24 1.14
CA ASP A 58 8.44 -1.24 1.20
C ASP A 58 8.07 -1.67 2.64
N GLU A 59 8.93 -1.36 3.62
CA GLU A 59 8.71 -1.71 5.02
C GLU A 59 7.40 -1.14 5.56
N MET A 60 7.06 0.10 5.20
CA MET A 60 5.82 0.73 5.66
C MET A 60 4.56 0.02 5.15
N VAL A 61 4.65 -0.62 3.97
CA VAL A 61 3.56 -1.40 3.38
C VAL A 61 3.40 -2.71 4.15
N LEU A 62 4.50 -3.41 4.42
CA LEU A 62 4.48 -4.63 5.22
C LEU A 62 3.97 -4.36 6.64
N GLU A 63 4.45 -3.30 7.29
CA GLU A 63 4.02 -2.91 8.63
C GLU A 63 2.52 -2.62 8.71
N ALA A 64 1.97 -1.91 7.72
CA ALA A 64 0.53 -1.66 7.66
C ALA A 64 -0.25 -2.97 7.49
N ALA A 65 0.23 -3.88 6.65
CA ALA A 65 -0.41 -5.18 6.44
C ALA A 65 -0.39 -6.04 7.71
N VAL A 66 0.74 -6.08 8.42
CA VAL A 66 0.90 -6.86 9.65
C VAL A 66 0.08 -6.29 10.81
N ASN A 67 0.20 -4.99 11.08
CA ASN A 67 -0.55 -4.35 12.17
C ASN A 67 -2.06 -4.32 11.87
N GLY A 68 -2.44 -4.23 10.60
CA GLY A 68 -3.84 -4.30 10.16
C GLY A 68 -4.39 -5.72 9.98
N GLN A 69 -3.60 -6.75 10.32
CA GLN A 69 -3.98 -8.17 10.19
C GLN A 69 -4.52 -8.53 8.79
N ALA A 70 -3.92 -7.97 7.74
CA ALA A 70 -4.38 -8.16 6.38
C ALA A 70 -4.14 -9.60 5.91
N GLU A 71 -5.13 -10.21 5.27
CA GLU A 71 -4.98 -11.53 4.64
C GLU A 71 -4.13 -11.45 3.35
N LEU A 72 -4.15 -10.29 2.68
CA LEU A 72 -3.50 -10.06 1.39
C LEU A 72 -2.66 -8.79 1.38
N LEU A 73 -1.46 -8.90 0.80
CA LEU A 73 -0.64 -7.75 0.40
C LEU A 73 -0.64 -7.65 -1.12
N VAL A 74 -1.38 -6.67 -1.66
CA VAL A 74 -1.50 -6.49 -3.11
C VAL A 74 -0.39 -5.57 -3.61
N THR A 75 0.50 -6.06 -4.47
CA THR A 75 1.64 -5.29 -4.97
C THR A 75 2.06 -5.70 -6.38
N LEU A 76 2.58 -4.74 -7.16
CA LEU A 76 3.27 -5.01 -8.43
C LEU A 76 4.76 -5.39 -8.20
N ASN A 77 5.33 -5.08 -7.03
CA ASN A 77 6.75 -5.23 -6.72
C ASN A 77 7.06 -6.49 -5.89
N ARG A 78 6.50 -7.64 -6.25
CA ARG A 78 6.65 -8.91 -5.49
C ARG A 78 8.09 -9.29 -5.15
N ARG A 79 9.04 -8.94 -6.04
CA ARG A 79 10.48 -9.20 -5.85
C ARG A 79 11.08 -8.56 -4.59
N HIS A 80 10.51 -7.47 -4.08
CA HIS A 80 11.01 -6.78 -2.89
C HIS A 80 10.49 -7.42 -1.61
N PHE A 81 9.29 -7.98 -1.65
CA PHE A 81 8.65 -8.66 -0.51
C PHE A 81 9.08 -10.11 -0.35
N ARG A 82 9.36 -10.82 -1.45
CA ARG A 82 9.76 -12.24 -1.46
C ARG A 82 8.83 -13.09 -0.58
N ASP A 83 9.39 -13.87 0.35
CA ASP A 83 8.70 -14.76 1.29
C ASP A 83 8.33 -14.07 2.62
N VAL A 84 8.73 -12.81 2.82
CA VAL A 84 8.58 -12.13 4.12
C VAL A 84 7.11 -12.01 4.55
N PRO A 85 6.15 -11.58 3.70
CA PRO A 85 4.74 -11.52 4.10
C PRO A 85 4.18 -12.85 4.60
N ALA A 86 4.62 -13.97 4.01
CA ALA A 86 4.15 -15.30 4.39
C ALA A 86 4.54 -15.68 5.83
N ARG A 87 5.63 -15.12 6.36
CA ARG A 87 6.05 -15.31 7.77
C ARG A 87 5.05 -14.70 8.76
N PHE A 88 4.26 -13.74 8.30
CA PHE A 88 3.18 -13.10 9.05
C PHE A 88 1.79 -13.63 8.67
N GLY A 89 1.72 -14.70 7.88
CA GLY A 89 0.45 -15.27 7.41
C GLY A 89 -0.23 -14.47 6.29
N ILE A 90 0.51 -13.58 5.61
CA ILE A 90 -0.03 -12.68 4.58
C ILE A 90 0.37 -13.17 3.19
N ASP A 91 -0.59 -13.26 2.27
CA ASP A 91 -0.31 -13.67 0.89
C ASP A 91 -0.01 -12.45 -0.01
N ALA A 92 1.18 -12.40 -0.59
CA ALA A 92 1.63 -11.33 -1.46
C ALA A 92 1.27 -11.59 -2.93
N VAL A 93 0.24 -10.89 -3.41
CA VAL A 93 -0.44 -11.16 -4.68
C VAL A 93 -0.37 -9.98 -5.65
N LEU A 94 -0.49 -10.26 -6.95
CA LEU A 94 -0.67 -9.22 -7.97
C LEU A 94 -2.11 -8.67 -7.94
N PRO A 95 -2.35 -7.42 -8.37
CA PRO A 95 -3.71 -6.84 -8.45
C PRO A 95 -4.71 -7.72 -9.21
N LYS A 96 -4.29 -8.33 -10.33
CA LYS A 96 -5.11 -9.25 -11.11
C LYS A 96 -5.58 -10.47 -10.28
N GLN A 97 -4.72 -10.99 -9.40
CA GLN A 97 -5.04 -12.14 -8.56
C GLN A 97 -5.98 -11.76 -7.43
N ALA A 98 -5.77 -10.58 -6.82
CA ALA A 98 -6.68 -10.05 -5.80
C ALA A 98 -8.09 -9.82 -6.36
N LEU A 99 -8.19 -9.18 -7.54
CA LEU A 99 -9.49 -8.95 -8.20
C LEU A 99 -10.24 -10.24 -8.52
N ALA A 100 -9.53 -11.32 -8.87
CA ALA A 100 -10.16 -12.61 -9.11
C ALA A 100 -10.76 -13.22 -7.84
N ARG A 101 -10.21 -12.92 -6.65
CA ARG A 101 -10.75 -13.39 -5.35
C ARG A 101 -11.97 -12.59 -4.88
N VAL A 102 -12.05 -11.30 -5.20
CA VAL A 102 -13.18 -10.44 -4.82
C VAL A 102 -14.40 -10.65 -5.72
N ARG A 103 -14.21 -11.18 -6.93
CA ARG A 103 -15.28 -11.43 -7.90
C ARG A 103 -15.90 -12.84 -7.81
N GLY A 104 -15.34 -13.72 -6.98
CA GLY A 104 -15.87 -15.07 -6.71
C GLY A 104 -16.65 -15.09 -5.41
#